data_AF-A0A934EEC5-F1
#
_entry.id   AF-A0A934EEC5-F1
#
_cell.length_a   1.000
_cell.length_b   1.000
_cell.length_c   1.000
_cell.angle_alpha   90.00
_cell.angle_beta   90.00
_cell.angle_gamma   90.00
#
_symmetry.space_group_name_H-M   'P 1'
#
loop_
_entity.id
_entity.type
_entity.pdbx_description
1 polymer ?
#
loop_
_entity_poly.entity_id
_entity_poly.type
_entity_poly.pdbx_seq_one_letter_code
_entity_poly.pdbx_strand_id
1 'polypeptide(L)'
;LFKAKPKHYLGHNPAGSVAVWLLLSIGLFICVTGVMALQDNASEAVVNMHGAATKVMLAVILLHIIGVVVSSVLHRENLVRSMITGYKSAEINEGIRQNYNWLGVMMLVVTVAFWFVYLRKTAG
;
A
#
# COMPACT_ATOMS: atom_id res chain seq x y z
N LEU A 1 7.33 -4.95 -42.60
CA LEU A 1 5.98 -4.37 -42.36
C LEU A 1 5.44 -4.81 -40.99
N PHE A 2 6.20 -4.59 -39.90
CA PHE A 2 5.78 -4.89 -38.53
C PHE A 2 6.43 -3.87 -37.58
N LYS A 3 5.87 -2.66 -37.51
CA LYS A 3 6.12 -1.74 -36.38
C LYS A 3 5.08 -2.07 -35.31
N ALA A 4 5.38 -3.06 -34.49
CA ALA A 4 4.69 -3.21 -33.22
C ALA A 4 5.00 -1.94 -32.42
N LYS A 5 4.02 -1.05 -32.27
CA LYS A 5 4.08 0.03 -31.28
C LYS A 5 3.87 -0.66 -29.92
N PRO A 6 4.90 -0.89 -29.08
CA PRO A 6 4.64 -1.36 -27.74
C PRO A 6 3.81 -0.26 -27.06
N LYS A 7 2.57 -0.59 -26.70
CA LYS A 7 1.74 0.33 -25.91
C LYS A 7 2.49 0.59 -24.61
N HIS A 8 2.97 1.81 -24.46
CA HIS A 8 3.75 2.26 -23.32
C HIS A 8 2.76 2.53 -22.19
N TYR A 9 2.53 1.54 -21.34
CA TYR A 9 1.63 1.68 -20.19
C TYR A 9 2.45 2.19 -18.99
N LEU A 10 2.68 3.50 -18.93
CA LEU A 10 3.39 4.12 -17.81
C LEU A 10 2.61 4.04 -16.48
N GLY A 11 1.30 3.76 -16.52
CA GLY A 11 0.40 3.82 -15.35
C GLY A 11 -0.11 2.48 -14.80
N HIS A 12 -0.08 1.39 -15.57
CA HIS A 12 -0.56 0.09 -15.10
C HIS A 12 0.50 -0.97 -15.35
N ASN A 13 1.40 -1.12 -14.39
CA ASN A 13 1.91 -2.46 -14.09
C ASN A 13 0.75 -3.17 -13.37
N PRO A 14 -0.08 -3.98 -14.07
CA PRO A 14 -1.27 -4.59 -13.46
C PRO A 14 -0.91 -5.40 -12.22
N ALA A 15 0.26 -6.05 -12.24
CA ALA A 15 0.78 -6.77 -11.09
C ALA A 15 1.14 -5.83 -9.91
N GLY A 16 1.72 -4.66 -10.20
CA GLY A 16 2.03 -3.64 -9.20
C GLY A 16 0.80 -3.04 -8.54
N SER A 17 -0.21 -2.65 -9.32
CA SER A 17 -1.47 -2.10 -8.78
C SER A 17 -2.23 -3.12 -7.94
N VAL A 18 -2.26 -4.39 -8.37
CA VAL A 18 -2.89 -5.47 -7.60
C VAL A 18 -2.16 -5.69 -6.27
N ALA A 19 -0.82 -5.68 -6.28
CA ALA A 19 -0.03 -5.83 -5.05
C ALA A 19 -0.31 -4.71 -4.04
N VAL A 20 -0.47 -3.46 -4.48
CA VAL A 20 -0.80 -2.33 -3.58
C VAL A 20 -2.15 -2.55 -2.92
N TRP A 21 -3.20 -2.85 -3.69
CA TRP A 21 -4.54 -3.09 -3.13
C TRP A 21 -4.56 -4.28 -2.17
N LEU A 22 -3.80 -5.33 -2.47
CA LEU A 22 -3.65 -6.50 -1.61
C LEU A 22 -2.97 -6.13 -0.28
N LEU A 23 -1.83 -5.44 -0.33
CA LEU A 23 -1.10 -5.00 0.87
C LEU A 23 -1.93 -4.04 1.73
N LEU A 24 -2.63 -3.08 1.12
CA LEU A 24 -3.49 -2.14 1.85
C LEU A 24 -4.65 -2.86 2.54
N SER A 25 -5.29 -3.82 1.86
CA SER A 25 -6.42 -4.58 2.41
C SER A 25 -5.99 -5.45 3.59
N ILE A 26 -4.87 -6.17 3.45
CA ILE A 26 -4.33 -7.01 4.53
C ILE A 26 -3.83 -6.14 5.69
N GLY A 27 -3.18 -5.01 5.40
CA GLY A 27 -2.72 -4.05 6.41
C GLY A 27 -3.86 -3.48 7.25
N LEU A 28 -4.97 -3.11 6.59
CA LEU A 28 -6.17 -2.66 7.29
C LEU A 28 -6.74 -3.77 8.19
N PHE A 29 -6.81 -5.00 7.69
CA PHE A 29 -7.27 -6.15 8.46
C PHE A 29 -6.38 -6.44 9.69
N ILE A 30 -5.06 -6.36 9.52
CA ILE A 30 -4.08 -6.50 10.62
C ILE A 30 -4.26 -5.39 11.66
N CYS A 31 -4.51 -4.14 11.23
CA CYS A 31 -4.76 -3.03 12.16
C CYS A 31 -6.00 -3.28 13.02
N VAL A 32 -7.12 -3.67 12.39
CA VAL A 32 -8.39 -3.93 13.09
C VAL A 32 -8.22 -5.10 14.07
N THR A 33 -7.69 -6.22 13.59
CA THR A 33 -7.47 -7.41 14.43
C THR A 33 -6.44 -7.15 15.52
N GLY A 34 -5.42 -6.31 15.28
CA GLY A 34 -4.43 -5.92 16.27
C GLY A 34 -5.04 -5.13 17.44
N VAL A 35 -5.90 -4.14 17.14
CA VAL A 35 -6.62 -3.39 18.18
C VAL A 35 -7.54 -4.31 18.99
N MET A 36 -8.18 -5.28 18.35
CA MET A 36 -9.01 -6.27 19.04
C MET A 36 -8.20 -7.27 19.87
N ALA A 37 -7.02 -7.68 19.38
CA ALA A 37 -6.12 -8.60 20.07
C ALA A 37 -5.48 -7.99 21.33
N LEU A 38 -5.42 -6.66 21.43
CA LEU A 38 -4.91 -5.93 22.59
C LEU A 38 -5.96 -5.75 23.70
N GLN A 39 -7.20 -6.17 23.51
CA GLN A 39 -8.24 -6.07 24.54
C GLN A 39 -8.12 -7.20 25.57
N ASP A 40 -8.44 -6.92 26.84
CA ASP A 40 -8.34 -7.91 27.93
C ASP A 40 -9.23 -9.16 27.71
N ASN A 41 -10.28 -9.03 26.91
CA ASN A 41 -11.21 -10.10 26.54
C ASN A 41 -11.00 -10.61 25.09
N ALA A 42 -9.80 -10.42 24.52
CA ALA A 42 -9.49 -10.87 23.17
C ALA A 42 -9.73 -12.38 23.03
N SER A 43 -10.51 -12.76 22.02
CA SER A 43 -10.72 -14.17 21.71
C SER A 43 -9.48 -14.77 21.07
N GLU A 44 -9.20 -16.04 21.38
CA GLU A 44 -8.09 -16.80 20.77
C GLU A 44 -8.18 -16.80 19.23
N ALA A 45 -9.42 -16.79 18.68
CA ALA A 45 -9.68 -16.66 17.27
C ALA A 45 -9.09 -15.37 16.68
N VAL A 46 -9.28 -14.21 17.33
CA VAL A 46 -8.74 -12.93 16.85
C VAL A 46 -7.22 -12.92 16.85
N VAL A 47 -6.60 -13.45 17.91
CA VAL A 47 -5.14 -13.55 18.02
C VAL A 47 -4.56 -14.45 16.92
N ASN A 48 -5.20 -15.60 16.68
CA ASN A 48 -4.78 -16.51 15.62
C ASN A 48 -4.98 -15.90 14.22
N MET A 49 -6.12 -15.24 13.97
CA MET A 49 -6.36 -14.53 12.70
C MET A 49 -5.36 -13.42 12.45
N HIS A 50 -4.99 -12.63 13.47
CA HIS A 50 -3.95 -11.61 13.38
C HIS A 50 -2.58 -12.25 13.06
N GLY A 51 -2.22 -13.32 13.76
CA GLY A 51 -0.98 -14.06 13.52
C GLY A 51 -0.92 -14.68 12.12
N ALA A 52 -2.03 -15.21 11.61
CA ALA A 52 -2.12 -15.73 10.24
C ALA A 52 -1.99 -14.59 9.21
N ALA A 53 -2.72 -13.49 9.40
CA ALA A 53 -2.71 -12.35 8.49
C ALA A 53 -1.31 -11.70 8.39
N THR A 54 -0.60 -11.55 9.52
CA THR A 54 0.77 -11.01 9.53
C THR A 54 1.77 -11.91 8.78
N LYS A 55 1.65 -13.24 8.90
CA LYS A 55 2.47 -14.18 8.09
C LYS A 55 2.16 -14.07 6.59
N VAL A 56 0.88 -13.95 6.22
CA VAL A 56 0.47 -13.74 4.83
C VAL A 56 1.01 -12.41 4.31
N MET A 57 0.90 -11.33 5.10
CA MET A 57 1.45 -10.01 4.76
C MET A 57 2.95 -10.09 4.47
N LEU A 58 3.72 -10.79 5.31
CA LEU A 58 5.16 -10.96 5.11
C LEU A 58 5.46 -11.64 3.77
N ALA A 59 4.72 -12.71 3.43
CA ALA A 59 4.87 -13.39 2.14
C ALA A 59 4.53 -12.46 0.95
N VAL A 60 3.46 -11.68 1.05
CA VAL A 60 3.07 -10.71 0.01
C VAL A 60 4.11 -9.61 -0.15
N ILE A 61 4.69 -9.11 0.95
CA ILE A 61 5.77 -8.11 0.91
C ILE A 61 6.98 -8.66 0.14
N LEU A 62 7.40 -9.89 0.41
CA LEU A 62 8.51 -10.51 -0.32
C LEU A 62 8.21 -10.62 -1.82
N LEU A 63 7.02 -11.10 -2.17
CA LEU A 63 6.57 -11.17 -3.56
C LEU A 63 6.51 -9.79 -4.22
N HIS A 64 6.08 -8.76 -3.50
CA HIS A 64 6.05 -7.39 -3.98
C HIS A 64 7.45 -6.85 -4.25
N ILE A 65 8.41 -7.04 -3.32
CA ILE A 65 9.80 -6.62 -3.51
C ILE A 65 10.40 -7.29 -4.74
N ILE A 66 10.22 -8.61 -4.89
CA ILE A 66 10.68 -9.34 -6.08
C ILE A 66 10.01 -8.75 -7.34
N GLY A 67 8.71 -8.50 -7.30
CA GLY A 67 7.97 -7.88 -8.41
C GLY A 67 8.50 -6.49 -8.79
N VAL A 68 8.84 -5.65 -7.82
CA VAL A 68 9.44 -4.33 -8.04
C VAL A 68 10.83 -4.45 -8.64
N VAL A 69 11.67 -5.37 -8.14
CA VAL A 69 13.03 -5.60 -8.67
C VAL A 69 12.95 -6.11 -10.11
N VAL A 70 12.13 -7.13 -10.39
CA VAL A 70 11.92 -7.67 -11.74
C VAL A 70 11.38 -6.59 -12.68
N SER A 71 10.40 -5.80 -12.24
CA SER A 71 9.84 -4.71 -13.03
C SER A 71 10.88 -3.62 -13.31
N SER A 72 11.72 -3.28 -12.32
CA SER A 72 12.80 -2.31 -12.47
C SER A 72 13.88 -2.77 -13.44
N VAL A 73 14.26 -4.05 -13.40
CA VAL A 73 15.22 -4.65 -14.35
C VAL A 73 14.63 -4.72 -15.76
N LEU A 74 13.39 -5.18 -15.91
CA LEU A 74 12.72 -5.35 -17.20
C LEU A 74 12.49 -4.02 -17.93
N HIS A 75 12.11 -2.98 -17.18
CA HIS A 75 11.86 -1.65 -17.75
C HIS A 75 13.12 -0.77 -17.81
N ARG A 76 14.27 -1.23 -17.27
CA ARG A 76 15.52 -0.45 -17.12
C ARG A 76 15.32 0.92 -16.47
N GLU A 77 14.26 1.08 -15.69
CA GLU A 77 13.95 2.30 -14.95
C GLU A 77 14.04 2.01 -13.45
N ASN A 78 14.66 2.94 -12.72
CA ASN A 78 14.80 2.81 -11.28
C ASN A 78 13.50 3.26 -10.59
N LEU A 79 12.54 2.34 -10.47
CA LEU A 79 11.24 2.56 -9.83
C LEU A 79 11.38 2.96 -8.35
N VAL A 80 12.41 2.45 -7.68
CA VAL A 80 12.71 2.82 -6.28
C VAL A 80 13.08 4.30 -6.20
N ARG A 81 13.84 4.80 -7.17
CA ARG A 81 14.20 6.22 -7.24
C ARG A 81 12.96 7.10 -7.37
N SER A 82 11.99 6.74 -8.22
CA SER A 82 10.75 7.54 -8.37
C SER A 82 9.83 7.47 -7.15
N MET A 83 9.88 6.38 -6.37
CA MET A 83 9.18 6.33 -5.07
C MET A 83 9.81 7.28 -4.04
N ILE A 84 11.13 7.41 -4.02
CA ILE A 84 11.84 8.30 -3.09
C ILE A 84 11.74 9.76 -3.52
N THR A 85 11.97 10.04 -4.80
CA THR A 85 11.94 11.41 -5.31
C THR A 85 10.52 11.93 -5.49
N GLY A 86 9.53 11.04 -5.61
CA GLY A 86 8.15 11.40 -5.95
C GLY A 86 7.95 11.85 -7.40
N TYR A 87 9.03 11.87 -8.20
CA TYR A 87 8.99 12.29 -9.60
C TYR A 87 9.17 11.09 -10.52
N LYS A 88 8.22 10.92 -11.43
CA LYS A 88 8.30 9.96 -12.54
C LYS A 88 8.34 10.74 -13.85
N SER A 89 9.27 10.38 -14.74
CA SER A 89 9.37 11.01 -16.07
C SER A 89 8.16 10.56 -16.90
N ALA A 90 7.31 11.49 -17.30
CA ALA A 90 6.12 11.25 -18.13
C ALA A 90 6.23 12.06 -19.42
N GLU A 91 5.71 11.53 -20.53
CA GLU A 91 5.54 12.34 -21.75
C GLU A 91 4.61 13.52 -21.48
N ILE A 92 4.83 14.64 -22.19
CA ILE A 92 4.18 15.95 -21.98
C ILE A 92 2.63 15.89 -22.00
N ASN A 93 2.05 14.81 -22.54
CA ASN A 93 0.60 14.61 -22.65
C ASN A 93 -0.04 13.78 -21.51
N GLU A 94 0.74 13.25 -20.55
CA GLU A 94 0.25 12.43 -19.42
C GLU A 94 0.38 13.12 -18.06
N GLY A 95 0.30 14.45 -18.01
CA GLY A 95 0.30 15.19 -16.75
C GLY A 95 -0.91 14.82 -15.86
N ILE A 96 -0.66 14.51 -14.58
CA ILE A 96 -1.71 14.22 -13.58
C ILE A 96 -2.63 15.45 -13.46
N ARG A 97 -3.86 15.34 -13.98
CA ARG A 97 -4.81 16.47 -14.11
C ARG A 97 -5.50 16.88 -12.80
N GLN A 98 -5.44 16.08 -11.75
CA GLN A 98 -6.21 16.30 -10.53
C GLN A 98 -5.37 16.06 -9.28
N ASN A 99 -5.43 17.03 -8.36
CA ASN A 99 -4.71 17.03 -7.11
C ASN A 99 -5.67 16.66 -5.96
N TYR A 100 -5.66 15.40 -5.50
CA TYR A 100 -6.54 14.90 -4.44
C TYR A 100 -6.08 15.27 -3.02
N ASN A 101 -5.55 16.49 -2.83
CA ASN A 101 -5.05 16.95 -1.54
C ASN A 101 -6.09 16.89 -0.42
N TRP A 102 -7.38 17.07 -0.73
CA TRP A 102 -8.48 16.89 0.22
C TRP A 102 -8.52 15.47 0.81
N LEU A 103 -8.30 14.43 0.00
CA LEU A 103 -8.25 13.05 0.51
C LEU A 103 -7.08 12.86 1.48
N GLY A 104 -5.93 13.48 1.19
CA GLY A 104 -4.78 13.47 2.10
C GLY A 104 -5.09 14.10 3.46
N VAL A 105 -5.76 15.26 3.47
CA VAL A 105 -6.20 15.93 4.71
C VAL A 105 -7.21 15.06 5.46
N MET A 106 -8.17 14.46 4.75
CA MET A 106 -9.17 13.57 5.34
C MET A 106 -8.52 12.37 6.04
N MET A 107 -7.55 11.70 5.38
CA MET A 107 -6.82 10.58 5.98
C MET A 107 -6.06 11.00 7.24
N LEU A 108 -5.40 12.17 7.21
CA LEU A 108 -4.66 12.69 8.36
C LEU A 108 -5.59 12.97 9.55
N VAL A 109 -6.74 13.58 9.32
CA VAL A 109 -7.75 13.84 10.37
C VAL A 109 -8.23 12.52 10.99
N VAL A 110 -8.51 11.50 10.18
CA VAL A 110 -8.94 10.18 10.67
C VAL A 110 -7.86 9.55 11.56
N THR A 111 -6.59 9.59 11.14
CA THR A 111 -5.48 9.02 11.92
C THR A 111 -5.29 9.75 13.26
N VAL A 112 -5.32 11.09 13.27
CA VAL A 112 -5.18 11.89 14.50
C VAL A 112 -6.37 11.66 15.44
N ALA A 113 -7.60 11.64 14.91
CA ALA A 113 -8.80 11.37 15.70
C ALA A 113 -8.75 9.98 16.33
N PHE A 114 -8.37 8.95 15.56
CA PHE A 114 -8.19 7.60 16.07
C PHE A 114 -7.15 7.55 17.21
N TRP A 115 -5.99 8.17 17.03
CA TRP A 115 -4.95 8.21 18.05
C TRP A 115 -5.42 8.90 19.33
N PHE A 116 -6.13 10.02 19.21
CA PHE A 116 -6.68 10.75 20.35
C PHE A 116 -7.80 9.99 21.08
N VAL A 117 -8.62 9.20 20.37
CA VAL A 117 -9.61 8.31 20.98
C VAL A 117 -8.94 7.15 21.71
N TYR A 118 -7.94 6.52 21.07
CA TYR A 118 -7.22 5.39 21.65
C TYR A 118 -6.44 5.79 22.90
N LEU A 119 -5.66 6.88 22.86
CA LEU A 119 -4.92 7.38 24.01
C LEU A 119 -5.84 7.76 25.18
N ARG A 120 -7.00 8.37 24.90
CA ARG A 120 -7.97 8.69 25.96
C ARG A 120 -8.54 7.44 26.63
N LYS A 121 -8.74 6.36 25.88
CA LYS A 121 -9.24 5.08 26.44
C LYS A 121 -8.20 4.40 27.33
N THR A 122 -6.90 4.59 27.08
CA THR A 122 -5.82 4.01 27.90
C THR A 122 -5.48 4.88 29.12
N ALA A 123 -5.78 6.18 29.09
CA ALA A 123 -5.42 7.12 30.15
C ALA A 123 -6.49 7.29 31.26
N GLY A 124 -7.61 6.57 31.21
CA GLY A 124 -8.67 6.57 32.22
C GLY A 124 -9.00 5.16 32.67
#